data_AF-A0A538HWT7-F1
#
_entry.id   AF-A0A538HWT7-F1
#
_cell.length_a   1.000
_cell.length_b   1.000
_cell.length_c   1.000
_cell.angle_alpha   90.00
_cell.angle_beta   90.00
_cell.angle_gamma   90.00
#
_symmetry.space_group_name_H-M   'P 1'
#
loop_
_entity.id
_entity.type
_entity.pdbx_description
1 polymer ?
#
loop_
_entity_poly.entity_id
_entity_poly.type
_entity_poly.pdbx_seq_one_letter_code
_entity_poly.pdbx_strand_id
1 'polypeptide(L)'
;MVHEELEALKSNGRLWRFQVSCLRYCSFVHMHHHAEDMDFFDELEETNPAIGPVVARLRAEHHAVSGYLDAVEAAARALSKDESHDARRAVVDALEVLEGNLLAHLEYEELNIASTARRLRDLQSSVTTKSEERR
;
A
#
# COMPACT_ATOMS: atom_id res chain seq x y z
N MET A 1 -13.50 -11.00 34.94
CA MET A 1 -12.13 -10.85 35.47
C MET A 1 -11.17 -11.84 34.81
N VAL A 2 -11.09 -13.12 35.18
CA VAL A 2 -10.12 -14.06 34.55
C VAL A 2 -10.28 -14.21 33.04
N HIS A 3 -11.51 -14.28 32.51
CA HIS A 3 -11.74 -14.37 31.06
C HIS A 3 -11.28 -13.11 30.31
N GLU A 4 -11.44 -11.94 30.94
CA GLU A 4 -11.08 -10.64 30.38
C GLU A 4 -9.55 -10.42 30.42
N GLU A 5 -8.89 -10.87 31.48
CA GLU A 5 -7.43 -10.93 31.59
C GLU A 5 -6.81 -11.92 30.60
N LEU A 6 -7.49 -13.05 30.33
CA LEU A 6 -7.07 -14.05 29.35
C LEU A 6 -7.17 -13.51 27.91
N GLU A 7 -8.26 -12.80 27.59
CA GLU A 7 -8.40 -12.12 26.29
C GLU A 7 -7.41 -10.97 26.14
N ALA A 8 -7.14 -10.20 27.19
CA ALA A 8 -6.11 -9.15 27.20
C ALA A 8 -4.68 -9.71 27.02
N LEU A 9 -4.39 -10.91 27.55
CA LEU A 9 -3.13 -11.62 27.31
C LEU A 9 -3.02 -12.11 25.86
N LYS A 10 -4.11 -12.65 25.29
CA LYS A 10 -4.16 -13.05 23.87
C LYS A 10 -3.97 -11.85 22.94
N SER A 11 -4.59 -10.72 23.22
CA SER A 11 -4.41 -9.47 22.47
C SER A 11 -3.05 -8.78 22.70
N ASN A 12 -2.17 -9.34 23.54
CA ASN A 12 -0.79 -8.88 23.70
C ASN A 12 0.25 -9.90 23.17
N GLY A 13 -0.23 -11.05 22.68
CA GLY A 13 0.59 -12.11 22.09
C GLY A 13 1.35 -11.64 20.85
N ARG A 14 2.50 -12.27 20.57
CA ARG A 14 3.34 -11.93 19.40
C ARG A 14 2.59 -12.16 18.08
N LEU A 15 1.80 -13.23 18.00
CA LEU A 15 1.04 -13.57 16.80
C LEU A 15 -0.11 -12.59 16.54
N TRP A 16 -0.83 -12.17 17.59
CA TRP A 16 -1.85 -11.14 17.47
C TRP A 16 -1.26 -9.80 17.02
N ARG A 17 -0.13 -9.37 17.62
CA ARG A 17 0.55 -8.14 17.22
C ARG A 17 1.03 -8.20 15.77
N PHE A 18 1.60 -9.33 15.35
CA PHE A 18 1.97 -9.58 13.96
C PHE A 18 0.75 -9.43 13.04
N GLN A 19 -0.35 -10.12 13.33
CA GLN A 19 -1.57 -10.07 12.53
C GLN A 19 -2.08 -8.62 12.40
N VAL A 20 -2.21 -7.89 13.51
CA VAL A 20 -2.68 -6.49 13.50
C VAL A 20 -1.75 -5.60 12.68
N SER A 21 -0.44 -5.74 12.84
CA SER A 21 0.53 -4.97 12.06
C SER A 21 0.46 -5.28 10.57
N CYS A 22 0.35 -6.56 10.19
CA CYS A 22 0.22 -6.96 8.78
C CYS A 22 -1.06 -6.42 8.16
N LEU A 23 -2.22 -6.60 8.81
CA LEU A 23 -3.50 -6.12 8.29
C LEU A 23 -3.53 -4.58 8.20
N ARG A 24 -2.92 -3.87 9.15
CA ARG A 24 -2.81 -2.42 9.09
C ARG A 24 -1.93 -1.97 7.92
N TYR A 25 -0.81 -2.65 7.68
CA TYR A 25 0.08 -2.34 6.57
C TYR A 25 -0.61 -2.61 5.22
N CYS A 26 -1.26 -3.78 5.07
CA CYS A 26 -1.96 -4.12 3.83
C CYS A 26 -3.07 -3.11 3.52
N SER A 27 -3.90 -2.78 4.53
CA SER A 27 -4.94 -1.76 4.40
C SER A 27 -4.39 -0.39 4.01
N PHE A 28 -3.22 0.01 4.51
CA PHE A 28 -2.58 1.26 4.13
C PHE A 28 -2.18 1.25 2.64
N VAL A 29 -1.54 0.19 2.16
CA VAL A 29 -1.10 0.10 0.76
C VAL A 29 -2.30 0.05 -0.19
N HIS A 30 -3.35 -0.71 0.14
CA HIS A 30 -4.59 -0.68 -0.66
C HIS A 30 -5.19 0.72 -0.77
N MET A 31 -5.27 1.45 0.35
CA MET A 31 -5.82 2.82 0.37
C MET A 31 -4.93 3.78 -0.42
N HIS A 32 -3.62 3.66 -0.30
CA HIS A 32 -2.64 4.46 -1.02
C HIS A 32 -2.78 4.28 -2.52
N HIS A 33 -2.70 3.04 -3.01
CA HIS A 33 -2.82 2.75 -4.44
C HIS A 33 -4.19 3.16 -4.98
N HIS A 34 -5.25 2.99 -4.19
CA HIS A 34 -6.58 3.46 -4.58
C HIS A 34 -6.63 4.98 -4.78
N ALA A 35 -6.03 5.75 -3.87
CA ALA A 35 -5.97 7.21 -4.00
C ALA A 35 -5.15 7.63 -5.23
N GLU A 36 -4.10 6.87 -5.55
CA GLU A 36 -3.29 7.13 -6.73
C GLU A 36 -4.04 6.86 -8.02
N ASP A 37 -4.73 5.71 -8.10
CA ASP A 37 -5.51 5.31 -9.27
C ASP A 37 -6.66 6.26 -9.57
N MET A 38 -7.35 6.73 -8.53
CA MET A 38 -8.59 7.53 -8.64
C MET A 38 -8.34 9.00 -8.91
N ASP A 39 -7.27 9.58 -8.36
CA ASP A 39 -7.04 11.03 -8.41
C ASP A 39 -5.63 11.35 -8.93
N PHE A 40 -4.58 10.87 -8.26
CA PHE A 40 -3.20 11.36 -8.50
C PHE A 40 -2.68 11.07 -9.92
N PHE A 41 -2.97 9.88 -10.46
CA PHE A 41 -2.52 9.50 -11.79
C PHE A 41 -3.15 10.34 -12.89
N ASP A 42 -4.41 10.75 -12.73
CA ASP A 42 -5.06 11.65 -13.67
C ASP A 42 -4.38 13.03 -13.65
N GLU A 43 -4.05 13.58 -12.46
CA GLU A 43 -3.30 14.84 -12.33
C GLU A 43 -1.90 14.77 -12.97
N LEU A 44 -1.23 13.60 -12.89
CA LEU A 44 0.06 13.37 -13.56
C LEU A 44 -0.07 13.35 -15.08
N GLU A 45 -1.10 12.70 -15.62
CA GLU A 45 -1.38 12.65 -17.06
C GLU A 45 -1.76 14.03 -17.62
N GLU A 46 -2.55 14.82 -16.88
CA GLU A 46 -2.85 16.22 -17.22
C GLU A 46 -1.59 17.09 -17.24
N THR A 47 -0.70 16.90 -16.25
CA THR A 47 0.55 17.64 -16.15
C THR A 47 1.52 17.26 -17.27
N ASN A 48 1.65 15.97 -17.59
CA ASN A 48 2.56 15.45 -18.59
C ASN A 48 1.90 14.33 -19.39
N PRO A 49 1.24 14.63 -20.52
CA PRO A 49 0.53 13.61 -21.32
C PRO A 49 1.42 12.47 -21.83
N ALA A 50 2.75 12.67 -21.91
CA ALA A 50 3.67 11.62 -22.32
C ALA A 50 3.91 10.55 -21.24
N ILE A 51 3.46 10.75 -19.99
CA ILE A 51 3.59 9.77 -18.90
C ILE A 51 2.58 8.63 -19.01
N GLY A 52 1.57 8.72 -19.88
CA GLY A 52 0.48 7.74 -19.97
C GLY A 52 0.91 6.26 -19.99
N PRO A 53 1.95 5.84 -20.74
CA PRO A 53 2.43 4.46 -20.68
C PRO A 53 2.98 4.02 -19.31
N VAL A 54 3.58 4.93 -18.55
CA VAL A 54 4.05 4.67 -17.17
C VAL A 54 2.85 4.49 -16.25
N VAL A 55 1.88 5.41 -16.30
CA VAL A 55 0.65 5.34 -15.49
C VAL A 55 -0.14 4.06 -15.78
N ALA A 56 -0.29 3.70 -17.06
CA ALA A 56 -0.96 2.46 -17.46
C ALA A 56 -0.27 1.22 -16.87
N ARG A 57 1.07 1.21 -16.81
CA ARG A 57 1.83 0.15 -16.16
C ARG A 57 1.62 0.14 -14.65
N LEU A 58 1.68 1.30 -13.98
CA LEU A 58 1.48 1.41 -12.53
C LEU A 58 0.10 0.93 -12.11
N ARG A 59 -0.97 1.30 -12.83
CA ARG A 59 -2.34 0.78 -12.60
C ARG A 59 -2.40 -0.76 -12.71
N ALA A 60 -1.71 -1.34 -13.69
CA ALA A 60 -1.65 -2.80 -13.83
C ALA A 60 -0.87 -3.45 -12.67
N GLU A 61 0.23 -2.83 -12.24
CA GLU A 61 1.00 -3.28 -11.07
C GLU A 61 0.20 -3.13 -9.77
N HIS A 62 -0.60 -2.08 -9.60
CA HIS A 62 -1.51 -1.90 -8.45
C HIS A 62 -2.49 -3.05 -8.32
N HIS A 63 -3.10 -3.50 -9.43
CA HIS A 63 -3.97 -4.67 -9.42
C HIS A 63 -3.24 -5.95 -9.00
N ALA A 64 -2.00 -6.16 -9.46
CA ALA A 64 -1.20 -7.31 -9.05
C ALA A 64 -0.82 -7.24 -7.57
N VAL A 65 -0.33 -6.09 -7.10
CA VAL A 65 0.01 -5.85 -5.69
C VAL A 65 -1.20 -6.06 -4.80
N SER A 66 -2.39 -5.57 -5.19
CA SER A 66 -3.63 -5.82 -4.45
C SER A 66 -3.86 -7.31 -4.23
N GLY A 67 -3.65 -8.15 -5.25
CA GLY A 67 -3.77 -9.61 -5.11
C GLY A 67 -2.73 -10.21 -4.15
N TYR A 68 -1.50 -9.70 -4.12
CA TYR A 68 -0.48 -10.16 -3.18
C TYR A 68 -0.79 -9.75 -1.74
N LEU A 69 -1.31 -8.53 -1.54
CA LEU A 69 -1.78 -8.06 -0.24
C LEU A 69 -2.93 -8.94 0.28
N ASP A 70 -3.93 -9.23 -0.56
CA ASP A 70 -5.04 -10.12 -0.22
C ASP A 70 -4.56 -11.51 0.23
N ALA A 71 -3.53 -12.05 -0.43
CA ALA A 71 -2.93 -13.32 -0.06
C ALA A 71 -2.25 -13.27 1.31
N VAL A 72 -1.51 -12.20 1.61
CA VAL A 72 -0.90 -11.97 2.94
C VAL A 72 -1.97 -11.83 4.03
N GLU A 73 -3.03 -11.07 3.76
CA GLU A 73 -4.15 -10.92 4.70
C GLU A 73 -4.83 -12.26 5.00
N ALA A 74 -5.10 -13.06 3.96
CA ALA A 74 -5.69 -14.37 4.10
C ALA A 74 -4.80 -15.30 4.94
N ALA A 75 -3.49 -15.34 4.66
CA ALA A 75 -2.54 -16.14 5.41
C ALA A 75 -2.43 -15.70 6.89
N ALA A 76 -2.37 -14.40 7.16
CA ALA A 76 -2.32 -13.87 8.52
C ALA A 76 -3.59 -14.20 9.34
N ARG A 77 -4.78 -14.12 8.71
CA ARG A 77 -6.05 -14.51 9.32
C ARG A 77 -6.13 -16.01 9.56
N ALA A 78 -5.57 -16.83 8.67
CA ALA A 78 -5.49 -18.29 8.83
C ALA A 78 -4.56 -18.67 9.99
N LEU A 79 -3.39 -18.04 10.11
CA LEU A 79 -2.43 -18.28 11.20
C LEU A 79 -3.03 -18.04 12.59
N SER A 80 -4.02 -17.15 12.68
CA SER A 80 -4.73 -16.84 13.93
C SER A 80 -5.69 -17.94 14.38
N LYS A 81 -5.99 -18.89 13.50
CA LYS A 81 -6.85 -20.06 13.74
C LYS A 81 -6.05 -21.35 13.82
N ASP A 82 -4.94 -21.43 13.08
CA ASP A 82 -4.03 -22.56 13.05
C ASP A 82 -2.58 -22.07 13.13
N GLU A 83 -1.89 -22.41 14.23
CA GLU A 83 -0.49 -22.03 14.45
C GLU A 83 0.53 -23.07 13.95
N SER A 84 0.09 -24.01 13.10
CA SER A 84 0.92 -25.07 12.51
C SER A 84 2.14 -24.52 11.77
N HIS A 85 3.13 -25.39 11.56
CA HIS A 85 4.30 -25.07 10.75
C HIS A 85 3.90 -24.64 9.33
N ASP A 86 2.89 -25.29 8.75
CA ASP A 86 2.44 -25.02 7.39
C ASP A 86 1.72 -23.67 7.30
N ALA A 87 0.89 -23.32 8.29
CA ALA A 87 0.27 -22.00 8.37
C ALA A 87 1.32 -20.87 8.53
N ARG A 88 2.37 -21.11 9.32
CA ARG A 88 3.51 -20.17 9.44
C ARG A 88 4.27 -20.04 8.13
N ARG A 89 4.49 -21.16 7.43
CA ARG A 89 5.15 -21.18 6.11
C ARG A 89 4.37 -20.38 5.08
N ALA A 90 3.05 -20.58 5.01
CA ALA A 90 2.18 -19.86 4.08
C ALA A 90 2.26 -18.33 4.25
N VAL A 91 2.36 -17.84 5.49
CA VAL A 91 2.55 -16.41 5.76
C VAL A 91 3.91 -15.92 5.25
N VAL A 92 4.98 -16.67 5.49
CA VAL A 92 6.33 -16.30 5.00
C VAL A 92 6.35 -16.26 3.47
N ASP A 93 5.84 -17.29 2.82
CA ASP A 93 5.85 -17.39 1.36
C ASP A 93 5.03 -16.25 0.72
N ALA A 94 3.89 -15.89 1.30
CA ALA A 94 3.08 -14.77 0.83
C ALA A 94 3.81 -13.42 1.00
N LEU A 95 4.51 -13.22 2.12
CA LEU A 95 5.30 -12.01 2.37
C LEU A 95 6.49 -11.89 1.42
N GLU A 96 7.19 -12.98 1.12
CA GLU A 96 8.32 -12.98 0.16
C GLU A 96 7.87 -12.60 -1.25
N VAL A 97 6.71 -13.11 -1.68
CA VAL A 97 6.10 -12.73 -2.97
C VAL A 97 5.71 -11.25 -2.97
N LEU A 98 5.04 -10.78 -1.91
CA LEU A 98 4.67 -9.37 -1.79
C LEU A 98 5.92 -8.47 -1.81
N GLU A 99 6.94 -8.77 -1.01
CA GLU A 99 8.17 -7.99 -0.91
C GLU A 99 8.84 -7.84 -2.28
N GLY A 100 9.05 -8.95 -3.00
CA GLY A 100 9.71 -8.93 -4.30
C GLY A 100 8.97 -8.10 -5.34
N ASN A 101 7.64 -8.12 -5.34
CA ASN A 101 6.84 -7.36 -6.31
C ASN A 101 6.62 -5.91 -5.88
N LEU A 102 6.34 -5.66 -4.61
CA LEU A 102 6.06 -4.32 -4.10
C LEU A 102 7.31 -3.44 -4.15
N LEU A 103 8.49 -3.95 -3.78
CA LEU A 103 9.73 -3.17 -3.87
C LEU A 103 10.08 -2.82 -5.32
N ALA A 104 9.92 -3.76 -6.25
CA ALA A 104 10.15 -3.51 -7.68
C ALA A 104 9.17 -2.49 -8.25
N HIS A 105 7.91 -2.56 -7.82
CA HIS A 105 6.87 -1.59 -8.18
C HIS A 105 7.22 -0.18 -7.66
N LEU A 106 7.55 -0.04 -6.37
CA LEU A 106 7.92 1.24 -5.76
C LEU A 106 9.16 1.87 -6.41
N GLU A 107 10.19 1.06 -6.71
CA GLU A 107 11.37 1.54 -7.42
C GLU A 107 11.01 2.06 -8.83
N TYR A 108 10.19 1.30 -9.57
CA TYR A 108 9.74 1.72 -10.88
C TYR A 108 8.91 3.01 -10.82
N GLU A 109 7.98 3.10 -9.87
CA GLU A 109 7.19 4.29 -9.62
C GLU A 109 8.10 5.50 -9.36
N GLU A 110 8.93 5.45 -8.33
CA GLU A 110 9.77 6.58 -7.91
C GLU A 110 10.63 7.10 -9.07
N LEU A 111 11.28 6.19 -9.80
CA LEU A 111 12.15 6.55 -10.93
C LEU A 111 11.39 7.25 -12.07
N ASN A 112 10.13 6.89 -12.31
CA ASN A 112 9.40 7.34 -13.50
C ASN A 112 8.42 8.48 -13.22
N ILE A 113 7.89 8.62 -12.01
CA ILE A 113 6.91 9.67 -11.69
C ILE A 113 7.54 10.89 -11.03
N ALA A 114 8.68 10.77 -10.35
CA ALA A 114 9.17 11.80 -9.43
C ALA A 114 9.40 13.16 -10.09
N SER A 115 9.86 13.22 -11.34
CA SER A 115 10.03 14.49 -12.06
C SER A 115 8.69 15.17 -12.36
N THR A 116 7.69 14.40 -12.80
CA THR A 116 6.36 14.92 -13.12
C THR A 116 5.63 15.34 -11.84
N ALA A 117 5.72 14.52 -10.79
CA ALA A 117 5.13 14.83 -9.48
C ALA A 117 5.72 16.10 -8.84
N ARG A 118 7.04 16.33 -8.96
CA ARG A 118 7.65 17.61 -8.54
C ARG A 118 7.07 18.79 -9.32
N ARG A 119 6.94 18.67 -10.64
CA ARG A 119 6.35 19.73 -11.48
C ARG A 119 4.90 20.04 -11.11
N LEU A 120 4.08 19.00 -10.88
CA LEU A 120 2.69 19.16 -10.43
C LEU A 120 2.61 19.94 -9.10
N ARG A 121 3.44 19.58 -8.12
CA ARG A 121 3.51 20.28 -6.82
C ARG A 121 3.91 21.75 -6.95
N ASP A 122 4.86 22.06 -7.83
CA ASP A 122 5.30 23.45 -8.08
C ASP A 122 4.17 24.28 -8.72
N LEU A 123 3.39 23.67 -9.63
CA LEU A 123 2.21 24.27 -10.24
C LEU A 123 1.11 24.54 -9.20
N GLN A 124 0.79 23.56 -8.36
CA GLN A 124 -0.20 23.71 -7.28
C GLN A 124 0.20 24.83 -6.30
N SER A 125 1.47 24.89 -5.91
CA SER A 125 2.00 25.93 -5.04
C SER A 125 1.86 27.33 -5.65
N SER A 126 2.15 27.47 -6.95
CA SER A 126 2.02 28.72 -7.69
C SER A 126 0.56 29.21 -7.83
N VAL A 127 -0.40 28.29 -7.90
CA VAL A 127 -1.83 28.60 -7.95
C VAL A 127 -2.31 29.11 -6.60
N THR A 128 -1.91 28.46 -5.50
CA THR A 128 -2.28 28.88 -4.14
C THR A 128 -1.81 30.30 -3.83
N THR A 129 -0.53 30.62 -4.09
CA THR A 129 0.02 31.97 -3.85
C THR A 129 -0.72 33.06 -4.63
N LYS A 130 -1.05 32.80 -5.90
CA LYS A 130 -1.82 33.73 -6.75
C LYS A 130 -3.27 33.93 -6.32
N SER A 131 -3.83 33.03 -5.51
CA SER A 131 -5.18 33.14 -4.95
C SER A 131 -5.18 33.97 -3.66
N GLU A 132 -4.11 33.89 -2.88
CA GLU A 132 -3.91 34.66 -1.64
C GLU A 132 -3.56 36.13 -1.92
N GLU A 133 -2.71 36.42 -2.92
CA GLU A 133 -2.38 37.80 -3.32
C GLU A 133 -3.54 38.58 -3.96
N ARG A 134 -4.59 37.87 -4.39
CA ARG A 134 -5.78 38.46 -5.03
C ARG A 134 -6.90 38.79 -4.06
N ARG A 135 -6.70 38.53 -2.76
CA ARG A 135 -7.66 38.73 -1.68
C ARG A 135 -7.26 39.90 -0.80
#